data_AF-A0A2S6X3C7-F1
#
_entry.id   AF-A0A2S6X3C7-F1
#
_cell.length_a   1.000
_cell.length_b   1.000
_cell.length_c   1.000
_cell.angle_alpha   90.00
_cell.angle_beta   90.00
_cell.angle_gamma   90.00
#
_symmetry.space_group_name_H-M   'P 1'
#
loop_
_entity.id
_entity.type
_entity.pdbx_description
1 polymer ?
#
loop_
_entity_poly.entity_id
_entity_poly.type
_entity_poly.pdbx_seq_one_letter_code
_entity_poly.pdbx_strand_id
1 'polypeptide(L)'
;MWCGRSAAGRSRGARPRPLLVPFATVTAAAALVVASLFAVRAQHTQDELDAARDRTREIAHVLAAPDARATRGADGRGRGVAVVASASEGRAVVTLSGYGEPPGDRVRQLWLVRPGAEPRSLGLFDGDTPLIASGLGRSAMSLAVTVEPGGGSDLPTSAPVVQLALESVGFGE
;
A
#
# COMPACT_ATOMS: atom_id res chain seq x y z
N MET A 1 -19.71 90.44 54.66
CA MET A 1 -18.63 89.46 54.90
C MET A 1 -19.03 88.18 54.15
N TRP A 2 -18.76 88.09 52.84
CA TRP A 2 -17.69 87.27 52.20
C TRP A 2 -17.72 85.80 52.68
N CYS A 3 -17.80 84.73 51.88
CA CYS A 3 -17.39 84.34 50.52
C CYS A 3 -18.45 83.33 49.98
N GLY A 4 -18.56 82.91 48.72
CA GLY A 4 -17.69 82.90 47.56
C GLY A 4 -17.81 81.54 46.84
N ARG A 5 -17.81 81.60 45.50
CA ARG A 5 -17.39 80.56 44.52
C ARG A 5 -18.40 79.52 44.01
N SER A 6 -18.69 79.70 42.72
CA SER A 6 -19.19 78.78 41.70
C SER A 6 -18.30 77.55 41.49
N ALA A 7 -18.87 76.42 41.02
CA ALA A 7 -18.81 75.97 39.62
C ALA A 7 -18.97 74.44 39.41
N ALA A 8 -19.72 74.14 38.34
CA ALA A 8 -19.59 72.99 37.44
C ALA A 8 -20.08 71.59 37.89
N GLY A 9 -21.37 71.34 37.64
CA GLY A 9 -21.89 69.99 37.43
C GLY A 9 -21.45 69.47 36.05
N ARG A 10 -20.52 68.50 36.07
CA ARG A 10 -19.94 67.85 34.88
C ARG A 10 -20.94 66.88 34.24
N SER A 11 -21.39 67.18 33.01
CA SER A 11 -22.04 66.22 32.12
C SER A 11 -21.01 65.21 31.60
N ARG A 12 -21.25 63.93 31.86
CA ARG A 12 -20.37 62.81 31.51
C ARG A 12 -20.45 62.49 30.02
N GLY A 13 -19.35 62.64 29.29
CA GLY A 13 -19.22 62.16 27.91
C GLY A 13 -19.19 60.63 27.86
N ALA A 14 -19.99 60.05 26.95
CA ALA A 14 -19.96 58.64 26.62
C ALA A 14 -18.64 58.30 25.91
N ARG A 15 -17.87 57.35 26.45
CA ARG A 15 -16.62 56.87 25.83
C ARG A 15 -16.94 55.76 24.81
N PRO A 16 -16.28 55.74 23.63
CA PRO A 16 -16.43 54.66 22.67
C PRO A 16 -15.74 53.40 23.22
N ARG A 17 -16.41 52.25 23.09
CA ARG A 17 -15.82 50.94 23.42
C ARG A 17 -14.90 50.51 22.26
N PRO A 18 -13.62 50.19 22.50
CA PRO A 18 -12.75 49.68 21.45
C PRO A 18 -13.17 48.25 21.10
N LEU A 19 -13.42 48.01 19.82
CA LEU A 19 -13.52 46.66 19.25
C LEU A 19 -12.12 46.03 19.27
N LEU A 20 -11.78 45.40 20.40
CA LEU A 20 -10.70 44.44 20.46
C LEU A 20 -11.15 43.21 19.65
N VAL A 21 -10.70 43.10 18.41
CA VAL A 21 -10.75 41.83 17.69
C VAL A 21 -9.91 40.85 18.53
N PRO A 22 -10.53 39.82 19.14
CA PRO A 22 -9.88 39.10 20.22
C PRO A 22 -8.85 38.13 19.63
N PHE A 23 -7.65 38.12 20.21
CA PHE A 23 -6.60 37.11 20.00
C PHE A 23 -7.09 35.65 20.12
N ALA A 24 -8.26 35.42 20.73
CA ALA A 24 -8.88 34.12 20.89
C ALA A 24 -9.26 33.41 19.57
N THR A 25 -9.53 34.14 18.49
CA THR A 25 -9.89 33.52 17.20
C THR A 25 -8.69 32.86 16.51
N VAL A 26 -7.50 33.43 16.67
CA VAL A 26 -6.26 32.91 16.07
C VAL A 26 -5.85 31.59 16.74
N THR A 27 -5.96 31.50 18.07
CA THR A 27 -5.62 30.27 18.81
C THR A 27 -6.55 29.10 18.49
N ALA A 28 -7.85 29.36 18.39
CA ALA A 28 -8.84 28.35 18.04
C ALA A 28 -8.64 27.84 16.59
N ALA A 29 -8.38 28.73 15.64
CA ALA A 29 -8.08 28.35 14.26
C ALA A 29 -6.79 27.50 14.16
N ALA A 30 -5.73 27.89 14.86
CA ALA A 30 -4.48 27.12 14.90
C ALA A 30 -4.67 25.72 15.52
N ALA A 31 -5.45 25.61 16.59
CA ALA A 31 -5.76 24.33 17.22
C ALA A 31 -6.54 23.39 16.28
N LEU A 32 -7.51 23.91 15.51
CA LEU A 32 -8.26 23.13 14.51
C LEU A 32 -7.36 22.65 13.38
N VAL A 33 -6.43 23.48 12.89
CA VAL A 33 -5.47 23.07 11.86
C VAL A 33 -4.58 21.93 12.36
N VAL A 34 -4.03 22.07 13.57
CA VAL A 34 -3.21 21.02 14.19
C VAL A 34 -4.01 19.74 14.40
N ALA A 35 -5.20 19.83 14.99
CA ALA A 35 -6.09 18.67 15.16
C ALA A 35 -6.43 17.99 13.83
N SER A 36 -6.65 18.76 12.77
CA SER A 36 -6.92 18.23 11.42
C SER A 36 -5.71 17.50 10.85
N LEU A 37 -4.50 18.07 10.98
CA LEU A 37 -3.27 17.40 10.55
C LEU A 37 -3.02 16.10 11.32
N PHE A 38 -3.26 16.10 12.64
CA PHE A 38 -3.18 14.89 13.46
C PHE A 38 -4.23 13.85 13.05
N ALA A 39 -5.47 14.26 12.80
CA ALA A 39 -6.53 13.36 12.34
C ALA A 39 -6.17 12.71 10.99
N VAL A 40 -5.68 13.50 10.02
CA VAL A 40 -5.23 13.00 8.71
C VAL A 40 -4.07 12.00 8.88
N ARG A 41 -3.06 12.33 9.68
CA ARG A 41 -1.94 11.41 9.95
C ARG A 41 -2.39 10.12 10.62
N ALA A 42 -3.26 10.21 11.63
CA ALA A 42 -3.80 9.06 12.32
C ALA A 42 -4.60 8.13 11.39
N GLN A 43 -5.37 8.72 10.46
CA GLN A 43 -6.11 7.97 9.46
C GLN A 43 -5.15 7.22 8.52
N HIS A 44 -4.14 7.89 7.96
CA HIS A 44 -3.15 7.24 7.11
C HIS A 44 -2.45 6.06 7.79
N THR A 45 -2.06 6.20 9.06
CA THR A 45 -1.46 5.08 9.81
C THR A 45 -2.44 3.91 9.98
N GLN A 46 -3.72 4.18 10.23
CA GLN A 46 -4.72 3.11 10.33
C GLN A 46 -4.93 2.40 9.00
N ASP A 47 -5.04 3.15 7.91
CA ASP A 47 -5.22 2.61 6.57
C ASP A 47 -4.05 1.68 6.18
N GLU A 48 -2.80 2.06 6.48
CA GLU A 48 -1.61 1.23 6.26
C GLU A 48 -1.64 -0.07 7.09
N LEU A 49 -2.02 0.03 8.38
CA LEU A 49 -2.14 -1.12 9.26
C LEU A 49 -3.21 -2.09 8.79
N ASP A 50 -4.36 -1.58 8.35
CA ASP A 50 -5.46 -2.41 7.88
C ASP A 50 -5.11 -3.08 6.55
N ALA A 51 -4.46 -2.38 5.62
CA ALA A 51 -3.92 -2.98 4.40
C ALA A 51 -2.90 -4.10 4.69
N ALA A 52 -1.98 -3.89 5.65
CA ALA A 52 -1.02 -4.91 6.05
C ALA A 52 -1.69 -6.13 6.70
N ARG A 53 -2.73 -5.91 7.53
CA ARG A 53 -3.52 -6.98 8.15
C ARG A 53 -4.30 -7.77 7.11
N ASP A 54 -4.90 -7.11 6.15
CA ASP A 54 -5.65 -7.75 5.07
C ASP A 54 -4.73 -8.63 4.23
N ARG A 55 -3.57 -8.11 3.81
CA ARG A 55 -2.55 -8.91 3.11
C ARG A 55 -2.10 -10.14 3.92
N THR A 56 -1.86 -9.97 5.23
CA THR A 56 -1.49 -11.08 6.11
C THR A 56 -2.59 -12.14 6.21
N ARG A 57 -3.85 -11.71 6.31
CA ARG A 57 -5.01 -12.62 6.33
C ARG A 57 -5.14 -13.38 5.01
N GLU A 58 -4.94 -12.73 3.87
CA GLU A 58 -4.98 -13.40 2.58
C GLU A 58 -3.85 -14.42 2.42
N ILE A 59 -2.61 -14.10 2.84
CA ILE A 59 -1.51 -15.06 2.85
C ILE A 59 -1.88 -16.25 3.75
N ALA A 60 -2.31 -15.99 4.99
CA ALA A 60 -2.69 -17.04 5.91
C ALA A 60 -3.82 -17.92 5.36
N HIS A 61 -4.77 -17.34 4.64
CA HIS A 61 -5.87 -18.06 4.01
C HIS A 61 -5.38 -19.05 2.95
N VAL A 62 -4.45 -18.64 2.08
CA VAL A 62 -3.84 -19.55 1.09
C VAL A 62 -3.01 -20.64 1.79
N LEU A 63 -2.22 -20.28 2.79
CA LEU A 63 -1.36 -21.23 3.50
C LEU A 63 -2.15 -22.26 4.33
N ALA A 64 -3.32 -21.87 4.85
CA ALA A 64 -4.18 -22.74 5.65
C ALA A 64 -5.16 -23.58 4.81
N ALA A 65 -5.19 -23.40 3.48
CA ALA A 65 -6.08 -24.16 2.61
C ALA A 65 -5.75 -25.67 2.68
N PRO A 66 -6.76 -26.57 2.75
CA PRO A 66 -6.51 -28.01 2.90
C PRO A 66 -5.73 -28.64 1.73
N ASP A 67 -5.79 -28.04 0.55
CA ASP A 67 -5.10 -28.47 -0.66
C ASP A 67 -3.82 -27.65 -0.93
N ALA A 68 -3.39 -26.81 0.01
CA ALA A 68 -2.19 -25.99 -0.12
C ALA A 68 -0.96 -26.87 -0.34
N ARG A 69 -0.24 -26.64 -1.43
CA ARG A 69 1.00 -27.33 -1.78
C ARG A 69 2.10 -26.34 -2.10
N ALA A 70 3.34 -26.73 -1.81
CA ALA A 70 4.52 -25.91 -2.03
C ALA A 70 5.37 -26.46 -3.18
N THR A 71 5.89 -25.56 -4.01
CA THR A 71 6.90 -25.86 -5.04
C THR A 71 7.91 -24.72 -5.11
N ARG A 72 9.10 -25.01 -5.64
CA ARG A 72 10.18 -24.02 -5.76
C ARG A 72 10.98 -24.24 -7.04
N GLY A 73 11.54 -23.15 -7.56
CA GLY A 73 12.49 -23.15 -8.65
C GLY A 73 13.66 -22.23 -8.34
N ALA A 74 14.74 -22.36 -9.10
CA ALA A 74 15.88 -21.45 -9.02
C ALA A 74 16.43 -21.19 -10.41
N ASP A 75 17.06 -20.04 -10.59
CA ASP A 75 17.81 -19.73 -11.81
C ASP A 75 19.21 -20.38 -11.80
N GLY A 76 19.97 -20.21 -12.89
CA GLY A 76 21.33 -20.74 -12.99
C GLY A 76 22.35 -20.16 -12.00
N ARG A 77 21.97 -19.14 -11.22
CA ARG A 77 22.78 -18.52 -10.17
C ARG A 77 22.32 -18.93 -8.75
N GLY A 78 21.33 -19.81 -8.64
CA GLY A 78 20.78 -20.27 -7.36
C GLY A 78 19.78 -19.30 -6.72
N ARG A 79 19.33 -18.26 -7.42
CA ARG A 79 18.31 -17.32 -6.93
C ARG A 79 16.93 -17.94 -7.10
N GLY A 80 16.14 -17.95 -6.03
CA GLY A 80 14.96 -18.81 -5.93
C GLY A 80 13.63 -18.09 -6.11
N VAL A 81 12.66 -18.83 -6.62
CA VAL A 81 11.22 -18.54 -6.50
C VAL A 81 10.57 -19.68 -5.71
N ALA A 82 9.75 -19.34 -4.72
CA ALA A 82 8.94 -20.31 -4.01
C ALA A 82 7.46 -19.95 -4.12
N VAL A 83 6.63 -20.99 -4.23
CA VAL A 83 5.20 -20.86 -4.42
C VAL A 83 4.51 -21.79 -3.44
N VAL A 84 3.56 -21.26 -2.68
CA VAL A 84 2.56 -22.06 -1.96
C VAL A 84 1.21 -21.74 -2.58
N ALA A 85 0.50 -22.74 -3.08
CA ALA A 85 -0.73 -22.52 -3.82
C ALA A 85 -1.84 -23.47 -3.40
N SER A 86 -3.07 -22.97 -3.48
CA SER A 86 -4.31 -23.73 -3.38
C SER A 86 -5.02 -23.66 -4.72
N ALA A 87 -5.23 -24.83 -5.32
CA ALA A 87 -5.88 -24.94 -6.62
C ALA A 87 -7.39 -24.74 -6.49
N SER A 88 -8.00 -25.14 -5.36
CA SER A 88 -9.42 -24.90 -5.11
C SER A 88 -9.74 -23.42 -4.88
N GLU A 89 -8.84 -22.68 -4.23
CA GLU A 89 -9.01 -21.24 -4.01
C GLU A 89 -8.56 -20.40 -5.22
N GLY A 90 -7.85 -21.02 -6.19
CA GLY A 90 -7.30 -20.32 -7.35
C GLY A 90 -6.31 -19.21 -6.96
N ARG A 91 -5.53 -19.46 -5.90
CA ARG A 91 -4.61 -18.50 -5.29
C ARG A 91 -3.25 -19.12 -5.00
N ALA A 92 -2.22 -18.29 -5.04
CA ALA A 92 -0.88 -18.65 -4.65
C ALA A 92 -0.15 -17.50 -3.94
N VAL A 93 0.71 -17.83 -2.99
CA VAL A 93 1.68 -16.91 -2.39
C VAL A 93 3.02 -17.20 -3.05
N VAL A 94 3.64 -16.17 -3.63
CA VAL A 94 4.88 -16.25 -4.38
C VAL A 94 5.93 -15.40 -3.70
N THR A 95 7.11 -15.97 -3.47
CA THR A 95 8.25 -15.27 -2.89
C THR A 95 9.48 -15.39 -3.80
N LEU A 96 10.30 -14.34 -3.79
CA LEU A 96 11.59 -14.31 -4.44
C LEU A 96 12.70 -14.31 -3.38
N SER A 97 13.85 -14.87 -3.73
CA SER A 97 15.02 -14.92 -2.85
C SER A 97 16.31 -14.74 -3.64
N GLY A 98 17.19 -13.88 -3.13
CA GLY A 98 18.53 -13.66 -3.70
C GLY A 98 18.58 -12.79 -4.97
N TYR A 99 17.47 -12.18 -5.38
CA TYR A 99 17.45 -11.31 -6.57
C TYR A 99 17.85 -9.85 -6.28
N GLY A 100 17.81 -9.38 -5.03
CA GLY A 100 18.13 -7.99 -4.64
C GLY A 100 17.07 -7.01 -5.13
N GLU A 101 17.44 -5.77 -5.45
CA GLU A 101 16.59 -4.82 -6.19
C GLU A 101 17.12 -4.67 -7.63
N PRO A 102 16.28 -4.60 -8.68
CA PRO A 102 16.73 -4.33 -10.04
C PRO A 102 17.43 -2.96 -10.14
N PRO A 103 18.45 -2.81 -11.01
CA PRO A 103 19.12 -1.52 -11.19
C PRO A 103 18.26 -0.53 -12.01
N GLY A 104 18.32 0.74 -11.65
CA GLY A 104 17.60 1.82 -12.33
C GLY A 104 16.11 1.81 -12.02
N ASP A 105 15.31 2.42 -12.89
CA ASP A 105 13.84 2.42 -12.79
C ASP A 105 13.27 1.14 -13.42
N ARG A 106 13.41 0.04 -12.69
CA ARG A 106 13.05 -1.31 -13.11
C ARG A 106 12.38 -2.05 -11.96
N VAL A 107 11.42 -2.92 -12.28
CA VAL A 107 10.71 -3.75 -11.31
C VAL A 107 10.72 -5.22 -11.74
N ARG A 108 10.43 -6.13 -10.81
CA ARG A 108 10.10 -7.51 -11.17
C ARG A 108 8.62 -7.68 -11.26
N GLN A 109 8.16 -8.32 -12.32
CA GLN A 109 6.76 -8.56 -12.56
C GLN A 109 6.48 -10.06 -12.63
N LEU A 110 5.41 -10.49 -11.96
CA LEU A 110 4.93 -11.86 -12.00
C LEU A 110 3.91 -12.01 -13.12
N TRP A 111 4.05 -13.09 -13.88
CA TRP A 111 3.19 -13.42 -15.00
C TRP A 111 2.60 -14.82 -14.86
N LEU A 112 1.31 -14.94 -15.15
CA LEU A 112 0.66 -16.22 -15.39
C LEU A 112 0.84 -16.59 -16.86
N VAL A 113 1.50 -17.72 -17.11
CA VAL A 113 1.69 -18.27 -18.45
C VAL A 113 0.75 -19.44 -18.66
N ARG A 114 0.03 -19.42 -19.79
CA ARG A 114 -0.91 -20.47 -20.23
C ARG A 114 -0.61 -20.86 -21.68
N PRO A 115 -0.91 -22.10 -22.10
CA PRO A 115 -0.71 -22.53 -23.49
C PRO A 115 -1.62 -21.73 -24.42
N GLY A 116 -1.05 -21.19 -25.50
CA GLY A 116 -1.81 -20.49 -26.55
C GLY A 116 -2.50 -19.19 -26.12
N ALA A 117 -2.14 -18.63 -24.96
CA ALA A 117 -2.69 -17.37 -24.47
C ALA A 117 -1.57 -16.41 -24.06
N GLU A 118 -1.86 -15.10 -24.15
CA GLU A 118 -0.93 -14.07 -23.70
C GLU A 118 -0.65 -14.17 -22.19
N PRO A 119 0.60 -13.92 -21.76
CA PRO A 119 0.95 -13.83 -20.34
C PRO A 119 0.10 -12.76 -19.66
N ARG A 120 -0.52 -13.12 -18.53
CA ARG A 120 -1.33 -12.18 -17.73
C ARG A 120 -0.51 -11.68 -16.55
N SER A 121 -0.40 -10.37 -16.38
CA SER A 121 0.21 -9.77 -15.19
C SER A 121 -0.52 -10.22 -13.92
N LEU A 122 0.24 -10.62 -12.92
CA LEU A 122 -0.24 -10.96 -11.58
C LEU A 122 0.22 -9.96 -10.51
N GLY A 123 1.01 -8.96 -10.90
CA GLY A 123 1.48 -7.89 -10.03
C GLY A 123 2.99 -7.74 -10.02
N LEU A 124 3.45 -6.74 -9.26
CA LEU A 124 4.84 -6.34 -9.15
C LEU A 124 5.40 -6.75 -7.80
N PHE A 125 6.62 -7.29 -7.79
CA PHE A 125 7.34 -7.51 -6.54
C PHE A 125 7.88 -6.20 -6.00
N ASP A 126 7.86 -6.09 -4.68
CA ASP A 126 8.48 -5.03 -3.90
C ASP A 126 9.53 -5.66 -2.99
N GLY A 127 10.79 -5.61 -3.42
CA GLY A 127 11.91 -6.35 -2.80
C GLY A 127 11.63 -7.85 -2.66
N ASP A 128 11.71 -8.34 -1.43
CA ASP A 128 11.44 -9.74 -1.06
C ASP A 128 10.03 -9.96 -0.48
N THR A 129 9.15 -8.95 -0.58
CA THR A 129 7.77 -9.04 -0.06
C THR A 129 6.98 -10.12 -0.82
N PRO A 130 6.28 -11.04 -0.12
CA PRO A 130 5.44 -12.03 -0.77
C PRO A 130 4.34 -11.38 -1.61
N LEU A 131 4.15 -11.91 -2.82
CA LEU A 131 3.10 -11.49 -3.73
C LEU A 131 1.99 -12.55 -3.79
N ILE A 132 0.74 -12.10 -3.68
CA ILE A 132 -0.43 -12.98 -3.79
C ILE A 132 -0.89 -12.98 -5.24
N ALA A 133 -0.76 -14.12 -5.90
CA ALA A 133 -1.34 -14.37 -7.21
C ALA A 133 -2.78 -14.87 -7.03
N SER A 134 -3.73 -14.22 -7.70
CA SER A 134 -5.16 -14.57 -7.65
C SER A 134 -5.76 -14.77 -9.04
N GLY A 135 -6.94 -15.40 -9.08
CA GLY A 135 -7.61 -15.72 -10.34
C GLY A 135 -6.84 -16.78 -11.15
N LEU A 136 -6.17 -17.70 -10.46
CA LEU A 136 -5.52 -18.84 -11.09
C LEU A 136 -6.58 -19.89 -11.40
N GLY A 137 -6.92 -20.05 -12.68
CA GLY A 137 -7.76 -21.16 -13.13
C GLY A 137 -6.98 -22.47 -13.17
N ARG A 138 -7.68 -23.61 -13.24
CA ARG A 138 -7.05 -24.95 -13.31
C ARG A 138 -6.09 -25.11 -14.49
N SER A 139 -6.33 -24.38 -15.58
CA SER A 139 -5.44 -24.33 -16.75
C SER A 139 -4.15 -23.52 -16.57
N ALA A 140 -3.88 -22.98 -15.38
CA ALA A 140 -2.62 -22.32 -15.07
C ALA A 140 -1.45 -23.31 -15.18
N MET A 141 -0.47 -23.04 -16.06
CA MET A 141 0.64 -23.97 -16.30
C MET A 141 1.91 -23.57 -15.57
N SER A 142 2.26 -22.29 -15.63
CA SER A 142 3.48 -21.81 -14.99
C SER A 142 3.37 -20.34 -14.58
N LEU A 143 4.20 -19.99 -13.61
CA LEU A 143 4.49 -18.61 -13.26
C LEU A 143 5.85 -18.24 -13.81
N ALA A 144 5.97 -17.05 -14.38
CA ALA A 144 7.22 -16.50 -14.86
C ALA A 144 7.49 -15.15 -14.19
N VAL A 145 8.76 -14.86 -13.94
CA VAL A 145 9.19 -13.56 -13.43
C VAL A 145 10.13 -12.92 -14.43
N THR A 146 9.86 -11.67 -14.78
CA THR A 146 10.69 -10.87 -15.68
C THR A 146 11.18 -9.61 -14.98
N VAL A 147 12.12 -8.91 -15.61
CA VAL A 147 12.52 -7.56 -15.20
C VAL A 147 11.94 -6.57 -16.20
N GLU A 148 11.10 -5.66 -15.72
CA GLU A 148 10.33 -4.73 -16.54
C GLU A 148 10.70 -3.27 -16.20
N PRO A 149 10.37 -2.29 -17.05
CA PRO A 149 10.43 -0.87 -16.71
C PRO A 149 9.65 -0.51 -15.43
N GLY A 150 9.99 0.62 -14.81
CA GLY A 150 9.27 1.17 -13.66
C GLY A 150 7.76 1.22 -13.91
N GLY A 151 6.98 0.72 -12.94
CA GLY A 151 5.52 0.59 -13.06
C GLY A 151 5.04 -0.70 -13.75
N GLY A 152 5.95 -1.51 -14.30
CA GLY A 152 5.63 -2.76 -14.96
C GLY A 152 5.33 -2.60 -16.45
N SER A 153 4.72 -3.62 -17.04
CA SER A 153 4.34 -3.64 -18.45
C SER A 153 3.03 -4.40 -18.65
N ASP A 154 2.35 -4.13 -19.76
CA ASP A 154 1.13 -4.84 -20.17
C ASP A 154 1.45 -6.24 -20.70
N LEU A 155 2.60 -6.38 -21.35
CA LEU A 155 3.18 -7.64 -21.83
C LEU A 155 4.67 -7.71 -21.42
N PRO A 156 5.23 -8.92 -21.24
CA PRO A 156 6.65 -9.07 -20.92
C PRO A 156 7.56 -8.39 -21.95
N THR A 157 8.48 -7.54 -21.49
CA THR A 157 9.47 -6.90 -22.39
C THR A 157 10.84 -7.58 -22.34
N SER A 158 11.07 -8.47 -21.37
CA SER A 158 12.30 -9.25 -21.23
C SER A 158 12.05 -10.75 -21.08
N ALA A 159 13.10 -11.54 -21.30
CA ALA A 159 13.05 -12.98 -21.05
C ALA A 159 12.86 -13.26 -19.54
N PRO A 160 12.13 -14.33 -19.16
CA PRO A 160 11.99 -14.71 -17.77
C PRO A 160 13.35 -14.95 -17.10
N VAL A 161 13.55 -14.34 -15.92
CA VAL A 161 14.69 -14.64 -15.07
C VAL A 161 14.50 -15.95 -14.32
N VAL A 162 13.25 -16.33 -14.07
CA VAL A 162 12.86 -17.63 -13.55
C VAL A 162 11.43 -17.98 -13.98
N GLN A 163 11.18 -19.27 -14.18
CA GLN A 163 9.87 -19.81 -14.49
C GLN A 163 9.65 -21.09 -13.69
N LEU A 164 8.43 -21.28 -13.19
CA LEU A 164 8.06 -22.41 -12.34
C LEU A 164 6.75 -23.01 -12.80
N ALA A 165 6.76 -24.31 -13.11
CA ALA A 165 5.55 -25.06 -13.40
C ALA A 165 4.67 -25.22 -12.15
N LEU A 166 3.36 -25.20 -12.33
CA LEU A 166 2.36 -25.30 -11.26
C LEU A 166 1.71 -26.68 -11.13
N GLU A 167 2.12 -27.64 -11.96
CA GLU A 167 1.61 -29.02 -11.96
C GLU A 167 1.70 -29.69 -10.59
N SER A 168 2.84 -29.53 -9.91
CA SER A 168 3.10 -30.13 -8.60
C SER A 168 2.26 -29.52 -7.47
N VAL A 169 1.60 -28.39 -7.74
CA VAL A 169 0.72 -27.69 -6.78
C VAL A 169 -0.76 -27.70 -7.21
N GLY A 170 -1.14 -28.63 -8.09
CA GLY A 170 -2.53 -28.94 -8.39
C GLY A 170 -3.18 -28.11 -9.50
N PHE A 171 -2.37 -27.41 -10.31
CA PHE A 171 -2.82 -26.78 -11.55
C PHE A 171 -2.34 -27.61 -12.75
N GLY A 172 -2.78 -27.26 -13.96
CA GLY A 172 -2.35 -27.94 -15.19
C GLY A 172 -3.20 -29.15 -15.60
N GLU A 173 -4.36 -29.35 -14.96
CA GLU A 173 -5.37 -30.35 -15.35
C GLU A 173 -6.44 -29.80 -16.30
#